data_AF-D7CHG5-F1
#
_entry.id   AF-D7CHG5-F1
#
_cell.length_a   1.000
_cell.length_b   1.000
_cell.length_c   1.000
_cell.angle_alpha   90.00
_cell.angle_beta   90.00
_cell.angle_gamma   90.00
#
_symmetry.space_group_name_H-M   'P 1'
#
loop_
_entity.id
_entity.type
_entity.pdbx_description
1 polymer ?
#
loop_
_entity_poly.entity_id
_entity_poly.type
_entity_poly.pdbx_seq_one_letter_code
_entity_poly.pdbx_strand_id
1 'polypeptide(L)'
;MAIGIIGIEDMAARLVQVPGVVGVMLGGSRARGEHAPDSDWDLGVYYRGPLDVERVRGLAAEVVGGPVEVAGPGGWGPWVNGGAWLDVDGQAVDWILRDVDRVRTVWEDCRAGRYEVGTQIGHPLGFWSPCYVGEVSLGRVLADPGGELGELRREVERYPEPLREALTAGAVWEAGFLVANAAKSARRGDVLHVSLCLSRVVGLLVQALFAHHRRWCLNEKGPPPPPPLVPQREGRVGGGGGDAGHVCRVRRAGRVAAGGVGRWGGGVGGPGGRGGGAGG
;
A
#
# COMPACT_ATOMS: atom_id res chain seq x y z
N MET A 1 -7.14 6.44 -29.40
CA MET A 1 -8.52 6.34 -29.92
C MET A 1 -9.32 5.58 -28.86
N ALA A 2 -10.45 6.03 -28.34
CA ALA A 2 -11.15 7.31 -28.44
C ALA A 2 -11.79 7.53 -27.05
N ILE A 3 -11.50 8.67 -26.42
CA ILE A 3 -12.20 9.10 -25.21
C ILE A 3 -13.34 9.98 -25.73
N GLY A 4 -14.59 9.60 -25.47
CA GLY A 4 -15.73 10.46 -25.77
C GLY A 4 -15.69 11.68 -24.85
N ILE A 5 -15.75 12.86 -25.48
CA ILE A 5 -16.08 14.20 -24.97
C ILE A 5 -15.25 14.78 -23.77
N ILE A 6 -14.78 14.01 -22.78
CA ILE A 6 -13.98 14.48 -21.64
C ILE A 6 -12.80 13.53 -21.38
N GLY A 7 -11.59 13.96 -21.77
CA GLY A 7 -10.33 13.25 -21.50
C GLY A 7 -9.96 13.20 -20.02
N ILE A 8 -9.05 12.30 -19.64
CA ILE A 8 -8.58 12.20 -18.25
C ILE A 8 -7.86 13.49 -17.80
N GLU A 9 -7.19 14.15 -18.74
CA GLU A 9 -6.59 15.46 -18.55
C GLU A 9 -7.63 16.57 -18.32
N ASP A 10 -8.79 16.51 -19.00
CA ASP A 10 -9.89 17.47 -18.79
C ASP A 10 -10.55 17.26 -17.41
N MET A 11 -10.78 16.00 -17.02
CA MET A 11 -11.26 15.68 -15.67
C MET A 11 -10.32 16.23 -14.60
N ALA A 12 -9.01 16.00 -14.75
CA ALA A 12 -8.00 16.52 -13.84
C ALA A 12 -8.01 18.06 -13.77
N ALA A 13 -8.11 18.74 -14.92
CA ALA A 13 -8.17 20.20 -15.00
C ALA A 13 -9.40 20.79 -14.31
N ARG A 14 -10.55 20.10 -14.37
CA ARG A 14 -11.80 20.51 -13.70
C ARG A 14 -11.78 20.18 -12.21
N LEU A 15 -11.24 19.03 -11.82
CA LEU A 15 -11.12 18.61 -10.42
C LEU A 15 -10.30 19.61 -9.59
N VAL A 16 -9.20 20.14 -10.14
CA VAL A 16 -8.39 21.16 -9.42
C VAL A 16 -9.08 22.51 -9.27
N GLN A 17 -10.24 22.74 -9.90
CA GLN A 17 -11.09 23.91 -9.65
C GLN A 17 -12.02 23.72 -8.45
N VAL A 18 -12.08 22.52 -7.87
CA VAL A 18 -12.89 22.23 -6.69
C VAL A 18 -12.16 22.72 -5.43
N PRO A 19 -12.80 23.54 -4.58
CA PRO A 19 -12.19 23.99 -3.33
C PRO A 19 -11.69 22.84 -2.46
N GLY A 20 -10.44 22.95 -2.02
CA GLY A 20 -9.75 21.93 -1.22
C GLY A 20 -8.89 20.97 -2.04
N VAL A 21 -9.12 20.81 -3.35
CA VAL A 21 -8.25 19.99 -4.22
C VAL A 21 -6.96 20.74 -4.52
N VAL A 22 -5.82 20.12 -4.23
CA VAL A 22 -4.49 20.69 -4.48
C VAL A 22 -3.89 20.20 -5.79
N GLY A 23 -4.28 19.03 -6.26
CA GLY A 23 -3.79 18.44 -7.49
C GLY A 23 -4.38 17.07 -7.77
N VAL A 24 -4.12 16.56 -8.97
CA VAL A 24 -4.59 15.26 -9.44
C VAL A 24 -3.44 14.50 -10.07
N MET A 25 -3.30 13.23 -9.69
CA MET A 25 -2.36 12.29 -10.32
C MET A 25 -3.09 11.12 -10.96
N LEU A 26 -2.60 10.69 -12.11
CA LEU A 26 -2.86 9.35 -12.62
C LEU A 26 -2.07 8.35 -11.78
N GLY A 27 -2.76 7.35 -11.25
CA GLY A 27 -2.21 6.22 -10.54
C GLY A 27 -2.34 4.91 -11.32
N GLY A 28 -2.33 3.80 -10.59
CA GLY A 28 -2.65 2.50 -11.17
C GLY A 28 -1.63 1.95 -12.16
N SER A 29 -2.07 0.93 -12.89
CA SER A 29 -1.28 0.28 -13.94
C SER A 29 -0.98 1.23 -15.10
N ARG A 30 -1.89 2.17 -15.38
CA ARG A 30 -1.74 3.16 -16.46
C ARG A 30 -0.63 4.16 -16.21
N ALA A 31 -0.46 4.64 -14.97
CA ALA A 31 0.69 5.48 -14.61
C ALA A 31 2.04 4.77 -14.78
N ARG A 32 2.06 3.45 -14.55
CA ARG A 32 3.27 2.60 -14.61
C ARG A 32 3.55 2.01 -15.99
N GLY A 33 2.64 2.16 -16.95
CA GLY A 33 2.74 1.50 -18.26
C GLY A 33 2.52 -0.02 -18.21
N GLU A 34 1.90 -0.54 -17.15
CA GLU A 34 1.65 -1.97 -16.89
C GLU A 34 0.17 -2.36 -17.14
N HIS A 35 -0.58 -1.52 -17.86
CA HIS A 35 -2.03 -1.70 -18.03
C HIS A 35 -2.37 -2.71 -19.13
N ALA A 36 -3.42 -3.48 -18.88
CA ALA A 36 -4.12 -4.25 -19.89
C ALA A 36 -5.19 -3.36 -20.58
N PRO A 37 -5.72 -3.76 -21.75
CA PRO A 37 -6.73 -2.98 -22.46
C PRO A 37 -7.97 -2.63 -21.61
N ASP A 38 -8.35 -3.53 -20.71
CA ASP A 38 -9.50 -3.45 -19.80
C ASP A 38 -9.16 -2.83 -18.43
N SER A 39 -7.93 -2.35 -18.22
CA SER A 39 -7.57 -1.73 -16.95
C SER A 39 -8.30 -0.42 -16.71
N ASP A 40 -8.72 -0.23 -15.46
CA ASP A 40 -9.35 1.00 -14.96
C ASP A 40 -8.40 2.20 -15.06
N TRP A 41 -8.98 3.40 -14.93
CA TRP A 41 -8.23 4.64 -14.77
C TRP A 41 -8.28 5.12 -13.32
N ASP A 42 -7.17 5.02 -12.60
CA ASP A 42 -7.08 5.49 -11.21
C ASP A 42 -6.63 6.96 -11.15
N LEU A 43 -7.47 7.85 -10.60
CA LEU A 43 -7.17 9.25 -10.36
C LEU A 43 -7.07 9.49 -8.87
N GLY A 44 -5.86 9.75 -8.39
CA GLY A 44 -5.65 10.29 -7.05
C GLY A 44 -6.05 11.76 -7.03
N VAL A 45 -7.12 12.08 -6.31
CA VAL A 45 -7.58 13.46 -6.05
C VAL A 45 -6.98 13.90 -4.72
N TYR A 46 -5.90 14.66 -4.80
CA TYR A 46 -5.16 15.13 -3.63
C TYR A 46 -5.80 16.40 -3.11
N TYR A 47 -6.10 16.43 -1.81
CA TYR A 47 -6.76 17.56 -1.17
C TYR A 47 -6.08 17.93 0.15
N ARG A 48 -6.30 19.16 0.58
CA ARG A 48 -5.91 19.67 1.90
C ARG A 48 -7.03 20.50 2.50
N GLY A 49 -7.25 20.32 3.81
CA GLY A 49 -8.30 21.02 4.52
C GLY A 49 -9.69 20.52 4.11
N PRO A 50 -10.75 21.34 4.26
CA PRO A 50 -12.09 20.92 3.88
C PRO A 50 -12.20 20.73 2.36
N LEU A 51 -12.64 19.55 1.94
CA LEU A 51 -12.96 19.24 0.55
C LEU A 51 -14.43 19.55 0.27
N ASP A 52 -14.72 20.28 -0.80
CA ASP A 52 -16.09 20.49 -1.29
C ASP A 52 -16.61 19.23 -2.02
N VAL A 53 -17.06 18.25 -1.24
CA VAL A 53 -17.55 16.95 -1.73
C VAL A 53 -18.76 17.10 -2.65
N GLU A 54 -19.63 18.08 -2.41
CA GLU A 54 -20.80 18.30 -3.26
C GLU A 54 -20.39 18.79 -4.66
N ARG A 55 -19.35 19.63 -4.75
CA ARG A 55 -18.81 20.03 -6.05
C ARG A 55 -18.08 18.89 -6.75
N VAL A 56 -17.40 18.00 -6.02
CA VAL A 56 -16.87 16.74 -6.59
C VAL A 56 -18.01 15.88 -7.14
N ARG A 57 -19.11 15.73 -6.39
CA ARG A 57 -20.30 14.97 -6.81
C ARG A 57 -20.96 15.56 -8.05
N GLY A 58 -21.13 16.88 -8.10
CA GLY A 58 -21.65 17.57 -9.29
C GLY A 58 -20.79 17.30 -10.52
N LEU A 59 -19.47 17.41 -10.38
CA LEU A 59 -18.54 17.12 -11.47
C LEU A 59 -18.60 15.64 -11.91
N ALA A 60 -18.65 14.71 -10.95
CA ALA A 60 -18.78 13.28 -11.26
C ALA A 60 -20.08 13.00 -12.04
N ALA A 61 -21.19 13.63 -11.62
CA ALA A 61 -22.48 13.46 -12.27
C ALA A 61 -22.49 14.04 -13.70
N GLU A 62 -21.83 15.18 -13.93
CA GLU A 62 -21.64 15.76 -15.26
C GLU A 62 -20.79 14.86 -16.16
N VAL A 63 -19.71 14.29 -15.63
CA VAL A 63 -18.79 13.41 -16.37
C VAL A 63 -19.46 12.10 -16.77
N VAL A 64 -20.26 11.50 -15.88
CA VAL A 64 -20.99 10.24 -16.14
C VAL A 64 -22.29 10.49 -16.92
N GLY A 65 -22.86 11.69 -16.86
CA GLY A 65 -24.16 12.01 -17.46
C GLY A 65 -25.37 11.57 -16.62
N GLY A 66 -25.20 11.42 -15.30
CA GLY A 66 -26.25 10.96 -14.39
C GLY A 66 -25.83 11.01 -12.92
N PRO A 67 -26.73 10.68 -11.97
CA PRO A 67 -26.40 10.67 -10.55
C PRO A 67 -25.26 9.70 -10.21
N VAL A 68 -24.30 10.15 -9.40
CA VAL A 68 -23.16 9.36 -8.94
C VAL A 68 -23.03 9.44 -7.42
N GLU A 69 -22.73 8.29 -6.81
CA GLU A 69 -22.34 8.24 -5.41
C GLU A 69 -20.86 8.59 -5.23
N VAL A 70 -20.62 9.62 -4.41
CA VAL A 70 -19.30 10.06 -4.00
C VAL A 70 -19.20 9.93 -2.48
N ALA A 71 -18.27 9.11 -2.02
CA ALA A 71 -17.92 9.01 -0.62
C ALA A 71 -16.94 10.14 -0.26
N GLY A 72 -17.33 11.00 0.68
CA GLY A 72 -16.43 12.01 1.24
C GLY A 72 -15.28 11.39 2.05
N PRO A 73 -14.36 12.22 2.58
CA PRO A 73 -13.30 11.77 3.49
C PRO A 73 -13.83 10.85 4.62
N GLY A 74 -13.21 9.69 4.78
CA GLY A 74 -13.58 8.63 5.73
C GLY A 74 -14.70 7.69 5.28
N GLY A 75 -15.43 8.00 4.20
CA GLY A 75 -16.59 7.22 3.74
C GLY A 75 -16.25 5.80 3.25
N TRP A 76 -15.00 5.55 2.85
CA TRP A 76 -14.49 4.21 2.49
C TRP A 76 -13.60 3.59 3.58
N GLY A 77 -13.63 4.16 4.80
CA GLY A 77 -12.83 3.71 5.93
C GLY A 77 -11.51 4.46 6.09
N PRO A 78 -10.68 4.05 7.05
CA PRO A 78 -9.58 4.86 7.54
C PRO A 78 -8.39 4.98 6.59
N TRP A 79 -8.29 4.18 5.52
CA TRP A 79 -7.13 4.17 4.62
C TRP A 79 -7.47 4.58 3.18
N VAL A 80 -8.36 3.85 2.51
CA VAL A 80 -8.78 4.22 1.14
C VAL A 80 -9.48 5.60 1.15
N ASN A 81 -10.03 5.98 2.32
CA ASN A 81 -10.56 7.29 2.66
C ASN A 81 -11.92 7.58 2.02
N GLY A 82 -11.98 7.74 0.71
CA GLY A 82 -13.21 8.08 -0.01
C GLY A 82 -12.93 8.28 -1.49
N GLY A 83 -13.96 8.64 -2.25
CA GLY A 83 -13.86 8.73 -3.70
C GLY A 83 -15.16 8.44 -4.43
N ALA A 84 -15.02 8.11 -5.71
CA ALA A 84 -16.11 7.72 -6.59
C ALA A 84 -15.62 6.64 -7.57
N TRP A 85 -16.49 5.67 -7.88
CA TRP A 85 -16.31 4.74 -8.99
C TRP A 85 -17.21 5.20 -10.12
N LEU A 86 -16.63 5.50 -11.27
CA LEU A 86 -17.31 6.08 -12.41
C LEU A 86 -17.28 5.12 -13.60
N ASP A 87 -18.36 5.10 -14.35
CA ASP A 87 -18.39 4.54 -15.70
C ASP A 87 -18.50 5.72 -16.68
N VAL A 88 -17.44 5.93 -17.46
CA VAL A 88 -17.35 7.00 -18.45
C VAL A 88 -17.21 6.36 -19.82
N ASP A 89 -18.26 6.44 -20.63
CA ASP A 89 -18.31 5.83 -21.97
C ASP A 89 -17.95 4.33 -22.00
N GLY A 90 -18.35 3.57 -20.96
CA GLY A 90 -18.06 2.14 -20.84
C GLY A 90 -16.67 1.83 -20.28
N GLN A 91 -15.96 2.84 -19.77
CA GLN A 91 -14.66 2.71 -19.13
C GLN A 91 -14.75 3.02 -17.63
N ALA A 92 -14.24 2.11 -16.81
CA ALA A 92 -14.10 2.33 -15.37
C ALA A 92 -13.04 3.40 -15.06
N VAL A 93 -13.43 4.42 -14.28
CA VAL A 93 -12.59 5.50 -13.79
C VAL A 93 -12.79 5.67 -12.29
N ASP A 94 -11.72 5.52 -11.52
CA ASP A 94 -11.73 5.61 -10.06
C ASP A 94 -11.20 6.97 -9.63
N TRP A 95 -12.01 7.75 -8.93
CA TRP A 95 -11.53 8.92 -8.20
C TRP A 95 -11.26 8.53 -6.77
N ILE A 96 -10.03 8.72 -6.31
CA ILE A 96 -9.57 8.24 -5.02
C ILE A 96 -9.06 9.43 -4.21
N LEU A 97 -9.69 9.72 -3.07
CA LEU A 97 -9.33 10.87 -2.24
C LEU A 97 -8.03 10.62 -1.47
N ARG A 98 -7.12 11.60 -1.52
CA ARG A 98 -5.84 11.57 -0.82
C ARG A 98 -5.61 12.86 -0.05
N ASP A 99 -5.61 12.76 1.28
CA ASP A 99 -5.23 13.86 2.15
C ASP A 99 -3.71 14.04 2.09
N VAL A 100 -3.26 15.20 1.59
CA VAL A 100 -1.83 15.49 1.42
C VAL A 100 -1.08 15.56 2.75
N ASP A 101 -1.73 16.03 3.81
CA ASP A 101 -1.09 16.12 5.13
C ASP A 101 -0.89 14.73 5.73
N ARG A 102 -1.82 13.80 5.44
CA ARG A 102 -1.62 12.38 5.76
C ARG A 102 -0.49 11.76 4.93
N VAL A 103 -0.41 12.03 3.63
CA VAL A 103 0.70 11.54 2.80
C VAL A 103 2.05 12.02 3.33
N ARG A 104 2.15 13.32 3.71
CA ARG A 104 3.36 13.89 4.31
C ARG A 104 3.71 13.24 5.65
N THR A 105 2.71 12.98 6.50
CA THR A 105 2.92 12.28 7.78
C THR A 105 3.49 10.88 7.56
N VAL A 106 2.87 10.12 6.64
CA VAL A 106 3.35 8.78 6.27
C VAL A 106 4.75 8.84 5.66
N TRP A 107 5.07 9.87 4.88
CA TRP A 107 6.40 10.07 4.34
C TRP A 107 7.45 10.22 5.44
N GLU A 108 7.19 11.07 6.44
CA GLU A 108 8.09 11.23 7.59
C GLU A 108 8.23 9.95 8.41
N ASP A 109 7.15 9.18 8.58
CA ASP A 109 7.22 7.85 9.20
C ASP A 109 8.10 6.89 8.40
N CYS A 110 7.91 6.83 7.08
CA CYS A 110 8.71 6.00 6.20
C CYS A 110 10.20 6.38 6.26
N ARG A 111 10.52 7.67 6.28
CA ARG A 111 11.90 8.16 6.45
C ARG A 111 12.53 7.72 7.77
N ALA A 112 11.72 7.56 8.81
CA ALA A 112 12.14 7.06 10.11
C ALA A 112 12.02 5.54 10.28
N GLY A 113 11.70 4.80 9.21
CA GLY A 113 11.55 3.34 9.25
C GLY A 113 10.28 2.87 9.97
N ARG A 114 9.29 3.74 10.13
CA ARG A 114 7.99 3.42 10.73
C ARG A 114 6.94 3.22 9.64
N TYR A 115 6.02 2.29 9.90
CA TYR A 115 4.85 2.06 9.06
C TYR A 115 3.75 1.41 9.89
N GLU A 116 2.53 1.46 9.38
CA GLU A 116 1.36 0.79 9.96
C GLU A 116 0.73 -0.15 8.94
N VAL A 117 0.15 -1.25 9.43
CA VAL A 117 -0.72 -2.14 8.64
C VAL A 117 -2.09 -2.13 9.28
N GLY A 118 -3.04 -1.41 8.68
CA GLY A 118 -4.38 -1.23 9.23
C GLY A 118 -5.44 -2.09 8.56
N THR A 119 -6.52 -2.38 9.28
CA THR A 119 -7.70 -3.06 8.73
C THR A 119 -8.43 -2.14 7.75
N GLN A 120 -8.72 -2.64 6.55
CA GLN A 120 -9.38 -1.87 5.50
C GLN A 120 -10.20 -2.80 4.60
N ILE A 121 -11.45 -2.41 4.34
CA ILE A 121 -12.32 -3.14 3.40
C ILE A 121 -11.67 -3.09 2.01
N GLY A 122 -11.66 -4.23 1.33
CA GLY A 122 -10.99 -4.40 0.03
C GLY A 122 -9.52 -4.81 0.12
N HIS A 123 -8.92 -4.81 1.32
CA HIS A 123 -7.52 -5.18 1.55
C HIS A 123 -7.40 -6.33 2.58
N PRO A 124 -7.56 -7.60 2.15
CA PRO A 124 -7.62 -8.75 3.06
C PRO A 124 -6.32 -9.00 3.86
N LEU A 125 -5.18 -8.48 3.39
CA LEU A 125 -3.90 -8.56 4.10
C LEU A 125 -3.59 -7.30 4.93
N GLY A 126 -4.52 -6.34 4.97
CA GLY A 126 -4.37 -5.03 5.57
C GLY A 126 -3.83 -3.99 4.59
N PHE A 127 -4.15 -2.72 4.84
CA PHE A 127 -3.61 -1.59 4.12
C PHE A 127 -2.27 -1.17 4.72
N TRP A 128 -1.24 -1.15 3.90
CA TRP A 128 0.12 -0.80 4.31
C TRP A 128 0.30 0.69 4.12
N SER A 129 0.57 1.44 5.20
CA SER A 129 0.70 2.90 5.14
C SER A 129 1.67 3.41 4.07
N PRO A 130 2.82 2.75 3.76
CA PRO A 130 3.72 3.18 2.69
C PRO A 130 3.09 3.25 1.29
N CYS A 131 1.90 2.66 1.09
CA CYS A 131 1.13 2.79 -0.14
C CYS A 131 0.88 4.26 -0.52
N TYR A 132 0.54 5.14 0.43
CA TYR A 132 0.32 6.57 0.16
C TYR A 132 1.51 7.24 -0.54
N VAL A 133 2.73 6.94 -0.07
CA VAL A 133 3.97 7.49 -0.62
C VAL A 133 4.29 6.84 -1.96
N GLY A 134 4.06 5.53 -2.05
CA GLY A 134 4.22 4.77 -3.29
C GLY A 134 3.33 5.28 -4.43
N GLU A 135 2.08 5.63 -4.13
CA GLU A 135 1.15 6.20 -5.13
C GLU A 135 1.65 7.52 -5.68
N VAL A 136 2.21 8.39 -4.83
CA VAL A 136 2.86 9.65 -5.28
C VAL A 136 4.11 9.37 -6.11
N SER A 137 4.97 8.47 -5.65
CA SER A 137 6.24 8.14 -6.31
C SER A 137 6.04 7.54 -7.71
N LEU A 138 5.07 6.62 -7.82
CA LEU A 138 4.75 5.91 -9.07
C LEU A 138 3.72 6.64 -9.94
N GLY A 139 3.04 7.63 -9.39
CA GLY A 139 2.01 8.41 -10.07
C GLY A 139 2.58 9.37 -11.11
N ARG A 140 1.72 9.75 -12.05
CA ARG A 140 1.96 10.82 -13.03
C ARG A 140 1.07 12.01 -12.72
N VAL A 141 1.67 13.16 -12.45
CA VAL A 141 0.92 14.41 -12.25
C VAL A 141 0.13 14.75 -13.51
N LEU A 142 -1.19 14.93 -13.37
CA LEU A 142 -2.07 15.39 -14.44
C LEU A 142 -2.38 16.89 -14.31
N ALA A 143 -2.64 17.35 -13.08
CA ALA A 143 -2.88 18.75 -12.77
C ALA A 143 -2.30 19.10 -11.39
N ASP A 144 -1.57 20.20 -11.30
CA ASP A 144 -0.89 20.65 -10.07
C ASP A 144 -0.69 22.17 -10.11
N PRO A 145 -1.76 22.97 -9.92
CA PRO A 145 -1.70 24.42 -10.06
C PRO A 145 -0.75 25.08 -9.05
N GLY A 146 -0.55 24.44 -7.88
CA GLY A 146 0.32 24.95 -6.82
C GLY A 146 1.76 24.42 -6.87
N GLY A 147 2.06 23.43 -7.70
CA GLY A 147 3.38 22.77 -7.77
C GLY A 147 3.69 21.82 -6.61
N GLU A 148 2.78 21.67 -5.64
CA GLU A 148 3.01 20.91 -4.43
C GLU A 148 3.15 19.41 -4.71
N LEU A 149 2.34 18.86 -5.61
CA LEU A 149 2.42 17.45 -5.93
C LEU A 149 3.71 17.12 -6.67
N GLY A 150 4.17 18.02 -7.55
CA GLY A 150 5.46 17.94 -8.21
C GLY A 150 6.64 18.02 -7.23
N GLU A 151 6.55 18.85 -6.21
CA GLU A 151 7.52 18.91 -5.10
C GLU A 151 7.54 17.61 -4.31
N LEU A 152 6.39 17.17 -3.81
CA LEU A 152 6.26 15.95 -3.02
C LEU A 152 6.76 14.72 -3.80
N ARG A 153 6.43 14.62 -5.10
CA ARG A 153 6.92 13.54 -5.97
C ARG A 153 8.45 13.51 -6.08
N ARG A 154 9.11 14.67 -6.14
CA ARG A 154 10.58 14.75 -6.14
C ARG A 154 11.18 14.34 -4.80
N GLU A 155 10.53 14.68 -3.69
CA GLU A 155 10.99 14.29 -2.35
C GLU A 155 10.97 12.76 -2.16
N VAL A 156 9.92 12.09 -2.66
CA VAL A 156 9.70 10.64 -2.47
C VAL A 156 10.34 9.77 -3.57
N GLU A 157 11.12 10.37 -4.47
CA GLU A 157 11.80 9.66 -5.56
C GLU A 157 12.79 8.61 -5.03
N ARG A 158 13.43 8.89 -3.88
CA ARG A 158 14.38 7.97 -3.25
C ARG A 158 13.72 7.17 -2.15
N TYR A 159 13.73 5.85 -2.30
CA TYR A 159 13.22 4.94 -1.29
C TYR A 159 14.02 5.05 0.03
N PRO A 160 13.37 5.24 1.19
CA PRO A 160 14.07 5.36 2.47
C PRO A 160 14.75 4.07 2.90
N GLU A 161 16.05 4.14 3.17
CA GLU A 161 16.83 3.00 3.70
C GLU A 161 16.27 2.48 5.04
N PRO A 162 15.85 3.33 6.01
CA PRO A 162 15.23 2.85 7.24
C PRO A 162 13.94 2.06 7.01
N LEU A 163 13.09 2.48 6.06
CA LEU A 163 11.88 1.73 5.70
C LEU A 163 12.22 0.36 5.12
N ARG A 164 13.23 0.28 4.25
CA ARG A 164 13.68 -1.01 3.72
C ARG A 164 14.05 -1.95 4.86
N GLU A 165 14.88 -1.49 5.78
CA GLU A 165 15.37 -2.31 6.89
C GLU A 165 14.21 -2.77 7.78
N ALA A 166 13.28 -1.88 8.10
CA ALA A 166 12.10 -2.21 8.90
C ALA A 166 11.23 -3.28 8.23
N LEU A 167 10.87 -3.11 6.95
CA LEU A 167 10.02 -4.05 6.23
C LEU A 167 10.69 -5.41 6.02
N THR A 168 11.99 -5.42 5.72
CA THR A 168 12.73 -6.68 5.51
C THR A 168 12.97 -7.44 6.81
N ALA A 169 13.35 -6.77 7.90
CA ALA A 169 13.56 -7.41 9.19
C ALA A 169 12.24 -7.88 9.82
N GLY A 170 11.20 -7.04 9.78
CA GLY A 170 9.87 -7.36 10.32
C GLY A 170 9.26 -8.58 9.65
N ALA A 171 9.36 -8.67 8.31
CA ALA A 171 8.81 -9.79 7.56
C ALA A 171 9.46 -11.13 7.93
N VAL A 172 10.77 -11.19 8.14
CA VAL A 172 11.46 -12.46 8.50
C VAL A 172 10.93 -13.01 9.82
N TRP A 173 10.76 -12.14 10.82
CA TRP A 173 10.26 -12.56 12.13
C TRP A 173 8.79 -12.99 12.07
N GLU A 174 7.90 -12.15 11.54
CA GLU A 174 6.45 -12.42 11.51
C GLU A 174 6.13 -13.63 10.61
N ALA A 175 6.76 -13.73 9.44
CA ALA A 175 6.57 -14.87 8.55
C ALA A 175 7.01 -16.18 9.21
N GLY A 176 8.15 -16.18 9.91
CA GLY A 176 8.62 -17.36 10.65
C GLY A 176 7.64 -17.81 11.72
N PHE A 177 7.06 -16.85 12.46
CA PHE A 177 6.05 -17.13 13.48
C PHE A 177 4.76 -17.71 12.87
N LEU A 178 4.26 -17.12 11.78
CA LEU A 178 3.05 -17.58 11.09
C LEU A 178 3.21 -18.96 10.47
N VAL A 179 4.38 -19.28 9.89
CA VAL A 179 4.67 -20.64 9.39
C VAL A 179 4.65 -21.66 10.54
N ALA A 180 5.20 -21.31 11.70
CA ALA A 180 5.15 -22.19 12.87
C ALA A 180 3.70 -22.43 13.37
N ASN A 181 2.84 -21.40 13.32
CA ASN A 181 1.42 -21.52 13.66
C ASN A 181 0.64 -22.34 12.63
N ALA A 182 0.90 -22.14 11.34
CA ALA A 182 0.33 -22.94 10.26
C ALA A 182 0.67 -24.42 10.46
N ALA A 183 1.93 -24.76 10.75
CA ALA A 183 2.35 -26.15 10.98
C ALA A 183 1.65 -26.80 12.18
N LYS A 184 1.37 -26.04 13.26
CA LYS A 184 0.58 -26.53 14.41
C LYS A 184 -0.87 -26.80 14.01
N SER A 185 -1.45 -25.90 13.23
CA SER A 185 -2.87 -25.95 12.81
C SER A 185 -3.11 -27.05 11.78
N ALA A 186 -2.14 -27.29 10.89
CA ALA A 186 -2.16 -28.39 9.92
C ALA A 186 -2.29 -29.77 10.61
N ARG A 187 -1.61 -29.98 11.75
CA ARG A 187 -1.74 -31.25 12.51
C ARG A 187 -3.15 -31.50 13.07
N ARG A 188 -3.99 -30.46 13.15
CA ARG A 188 -5.38 -30.52 13.62
C ARG A 188 -6.39 -30.49 12.47
N GLY A 189 -5.93 -30.43 11.22
CA GLY A 189 -6.80 -30.31 10.06
C GLY A 189 -7.51 -28.95 9.92
N ASP A 190 -7.04 -27.90 10.62
CA ASP A 190 -7.61 -26.54 10.53
C ASP A 190 -7.14 -25.83 9.25
N VAL A 191 -7.80 -26.17 8.14
CA VAL A 191 -7.47 -25.65 6.79
C VAL A 191 -7.62 -24.13 6.72
N LEU A 192 -8.62 -23.57 7.40
CA LEU A 192 -8.87 -22.12 7.38
C LEU A 192 -7.71 -21.36 8.03
N HIS A 193 -7.30 -21.74 9.24
CA HIS A 193 -6.23 -21.02 9.93
C HIS A 193 -4.87 -21.20 9.24
N VAL A 194 -4.61 -22.38 8.64
CA VAL A 194 -3.44 -22.59 7.78
C VAL A 194 -3.46 -21.63 6.60
N SER A 195 -4.59 -21.51 5.90
CA SER A 195 -4.72 -20.63 4.73
C SER A 195 -4.47 -19.18 5.11
N LEU A 196 -5.08 -18.69 6.20
CA LEU A 196 -4.89 -17.32 6.69
C LEU A 196 -3.42 -17.02 7.04
N CYS A 197 -2.75 -17.93 7.75
CA CYS A 197 -1.33 -17.78 8.07
C CYS A 197 -0.47 -17.69 6.81
N LEU A 198 -0.67 -18.60 5.86
CA LEU A 198 0.14 -18.65 4.64
C LEU A 198 -0.13 -17.47 3.70
N SER A 199 -1.38 -17.03 3.56
CA SER A 199 -1.70 -15.81 2.79
C SER A 199 -1.00 -14.58 3.36
N ARG A 200 -0.96 -14.43 4.70
CA ARG A 200 -0.25 -13.32 5.33
C ARG A 200 1.27 -13.43 5.20
N VAL A 201 1.84 -14.63 5.29
CA VAL A 201 3.26 -14.88 5.00
C VAL A 201 3.62 -14.40 3.60
N VAL A 202 2.82 -14.73 2.58
CA VAL A 202 3.05 -14.29 1.21
C VAL A 202 3.04 -12.76 1.11
N GLY A 203 2.04 -12.09 1.70
CA GLY A 203 1.98 -10.62 1.72
C GLY A 203 3.21 -9.96 2.36
N LEU A 204 3.66 -10.47 3.51
CA LEU A 204 4.86 -10.00 4.19
C LEU A 204 6.12 -10.13 3.32
N LEU A 205 6.28 -11.28 2.66
CA LEU A 205 7.43 -11.55 1.80
C LEU A 205 7.42 -10.69 0.54
N VAL A 206 6.24 -10.44 -0.05
CA VAL A 206 6.11 -9.52 -1.19
C VAL A 206 6.51 -8.10 -0.79
N GLN A 207 6.00 -7.59 0.33
CA GLN A 207 6.38 -6.28 0.86
C GLN A 207 7.89 -6.17 1.10
N ALA A 208 8.47 -7.18 1.75
CA ALA A 208 9.91 -7.24 2.01
C ALA A 208 10.74 -7.30 0.72
N LEU A 209 10.30 -8.05 -0.29
CA LEU A 209 11.01 -8.17 -1.57
C LEU A 209 11.02 -6.84 -2.33
N PHE A 210 9.87 -6.16 -2.39
CA PHE A 210 9.77 -4.82 -2.96
C PHE A 210 10.69 -3.83 -2.23
N ALA A 211 10.61 -3.81 -0.90
CA ALA A 211 11.45 -2.98 -0.06
C ALA A 211 12.95 -3.27 -0.27
N HIS A 212 13.35 -4.55 -0.32
CA HIS A 212 14.73 -4.97 -0.57
C HIS A 212 15.28 -4.38 -1.88
N HIS A 213 14.46 -4.34 -2.92
CA HIS A 213 14.78 -3.74 -4.21
C HIS A 213 14.52 -2.23 -4.29
N ARG A 214 14.17 -1.57 -3.17
CA ARG A 214 13.86 -0.12 -3.10
C ARG A 214 12.71 0.27 -4.03
N ARG A 215 11.72 -0.62 -4.16
CA ARG A 215 10.50 -0.42 -4.94
C ARG A 215 9.31 -0.28 -4.01
N TRP A 216 8.38 0.61 -4.37
CA TRP A 216 7.12 0.76 -3.66
C TRP A 216 6.15 -0.36 -4.02
N CYS A 217 5.52 -0.97 -3.01
CA CYS A 217 4.46 -1.95 -3.17
C CYS A 217 3.13 -1.31 -2.75
N LEU A 218 2.18 -1.17 -3.68
CA LEU A 218 0.95 -0.43 -3.43
C LEU A 218 -0.16 -1.29 -2.81
N ASN A 219 -0.32 -2.52 -3.28
CA ASN A 219 -1.37 -3.41 -2.79
C ASN A 219 -1.02 -4.89 -3.05
N GLU A 220 -1.87 -5.76 -2.53
CA GLU A 220 -1.83 -7.20 -2.71
C GLU A 220 -2.30 -7.67 -4.10
N LYS A 221 -2.88 -6.77 -4.92
CA LYS A 221 -3.19 -7.04 -6.33
C LYS A 221 -1.87 -6.99 -7.10
N GLY A 222 -1.20 -8.13 -7.14
CA GLY A 222 0.21 -8.24 -7.49
C GLY A 222 0.59 -7.48 -8.78
N PRO A 223 1.69 -6.68 -8.76
CA PRO A 223 2.39 -6.35 -10.01
C PRO A 223 2.96 -7.63 -10.65
N PRO A 224 3.28 -7.62 -11.96
CA PRO A 224 3.96 -8.76 -12.59
C PRO A 224 5.20 -9.15 -11.76
N PRO A 225 5.51 -10.46 -11.67
CA PRO A 225 6.56 -10.94 -10.78
C PRO A 225 7.88 -10.22 -11.08
N PRO A 226 8.69 -9.90 -10.05
CA PRO A 226 10.02 -9.37 -10.27
C PRO A 226 10.83 -10.35 -11.15
N PRO A 227 11.82 -9.86 -11.90
CA PRO A 227 12.69 -10.74 -12.67
C PRO A 227 13.27 -11.83 -11.74
N PRO A 228 13.40 -13.07 -12.23
CA PRO A 228 13.77 -14.20 -11.40
C PRO A 228 15.06 -13.91 -10.62
N LEU A 229 15.08 -14.29 -9.34
CA LEU A 229 16.21 -14.12 -8.42
C LEU A 229 17.46 -14.93 -8.82
N VAL A 230 17.39 -15.67 -9.92
CA VAL A 230 18.46 -16.50 -10.47
C VAL A 230 18.61 -16.12 -11.95
N PRO A 231 19.81 -15.79 -12.44
CA PRO A 231 20.05 -15.68 -13.87
C PRO A 231 19.60 -16.98 -14.52
N GLN A 232 18.68 -16.91 -15.49
CA GLN A 232 18.34 -18.07 -16.30
C GLN A 232 19.59 -18.46 -17.07
N ARG A 233 20.30 -19.49 -16.59
CA ARG A 233 21.25 -20.19 -17.44
C ARG A 233 20.42 -20.99 -18.43
N GLU A 234 20.42 -20.55 -19.69
CA GLU A 234 20.04 -21.39 -20.82
C GLU A 234 21.00 -22.58 -20.87
N GLY A 235 20.63 -23.67 -20.20
CA GLY A 235 21.40 -24.89 -20.13
C GLY A 235 20.53 -26.07 -20.53
N ARG A 236 20.77 -26.60 -21.74
CA ARG A 236 20.28 -27.89 -22.20
C ARG A 236 20.33 -28.92 -21.07
N VAL A 237 19.21 -29.61 -20.87
CA VAL A 237 19.15 -30.80 -20.01
C VAL A 237 20.05 -31.88 -20.63
N GLY A 238 21.23 -32.05 -20.03
CA GLY A 238 22.08 -33.23 -20.17
C GLY A 238 22.09 -33.94 -18.83
N GLY A 239 21.67 -35.21 -18.81
CA GLY A 239 21.58 -36.02 -17.60
C GLY A 239 22.92 -36.23 -16.90
N GLY A 240 22.88 -36.36 -15.59
CA GLY A 240 24.02 -36.74 -14.75
C GLY A 240 23.72 -36.46 -13.28
N GLY A 241 23.61 -37.51 -12.48
CA GLY A 241 23.26 -37.42 -11.07
C GLY A 241 24.36 -36.88 -10.16
N GLY A 242 23.95 -36.57 -8.92
CA GLY A 242 24.82 -36.37 -7.76
C GLY A 242 25.32 -34.94 -7.55
N ASP A 243 24.81 -34.25 -6.53
CA ASP A 243 25.42 -34.22 -5.20
C ASP A 243 24.80 -33.10 -4.34
N ALA A 244 24.68 -33.37 -3.05
CA ALA A 244 24.08 -32.50 -2.05
C ALA A 244 25.04 -31.36 -1.67
N GLY A 245 24.61 -30.11 -1.86
CA GLY A 245 25.32 -28.97 -1.30
C GLY A 245 24.80 -27.66 -1.85
N HIS A 246 23.90 -27.00 -1.11
CA HIS A 246 23.64 -25.54 -1.07
C HIS A 246 22.23 -25.14 -0.60
N VAL A 247 21.45 -26.04 0.00
CA VAL A 247 20.27 -25.68 0.80
C VAL A 247 20.63 -25.72 2.29
N CYS A 248 21.50 -24.81 2.72
CA CYS A 248 21.83 -24.67 4.15
C CYS A 248 22.24 -23.23 4.50
N ARG A 249 21.28 -22.29 4.51
CA ARG A 249 21.46 -21.05 5.29
C ARG A 249 20.20 -20.42 5.91
N VAL A 250 19.03 -21.06 5.82
CA VAL A 250 17.81 -20.61 6.54
C VAL A 250 17.56 -21.40 7.84
N ARG A 251 18.43 -22.36 8.21
CA ARG A 251 18.31 -23.12 9.47
C ARG A 251 19.12 -22.59 10.66
N ARG A 252 20.00 -21.58 10.49
CA ARG A 252 20.83 -21.05 11.59
C ARG A 252 20.27 -19.83 12.32
N ALA A 253 19.32 -19.09 11.74
CA ALA A 253 18.68 -17.96 12.45
C ALA A 253 17.66 -18.42 13.52
N GLY A 254 17.00 -19.56 13.32
CA GLY A 254 15.98 -20.07 14.25
C GLY A 254 16.50 -20.75 15.53
N ARG A 255 17.82 -20.95 15.69
CA ARG A 255 18.40 -21.57 16.90
C ARG A 255 19.00 -20.58 17.89
N VAL A 256 19.19 -19.31 17.52
CA VAL A 256 19.69 -18.29 18.44
C VAL A 256 18.53 -17.64 19.23
N ALA A 257 17.31 -17.61 18.68
CA ALA A 257 16.14 -17.07 19.38
C ALA A 257 15.49 -18.03 20.40
N ALA A 258 15.90 -19.30 20.44
CA ALA A 258 15.36 -20.30 21.39
C ALA A 258 16.20 -20.46 22.68
N GLY A 259 17.34 -19.77 22.78
CA GLY A 259 18.23 -19.80 23.95
C GLY A 259 18.20 -18.48 24.71
N GLY A 260 17.04 -18.10 25.25
CA GLY A 260 16.92 -16.82 25.95
C GLY A 260 15.53 -16.52 26.51
N VAL A 261 14.75 -17.53 26.91
CA VAL A 261 13.54 -17.29 27.71
C VAL A 261 13.88 -17.52 29.18
N GLY A 262 14.63 -16.56 29.73
CA GLY A 262 14.88 -16.40 31.16
C GLY A 262 14.04 -15.25 31.70
N ARG A 263 12.88 -15.60 32.28
CA ARG A 263 12.18 -14.92 33.38
C ARG A 263 12.33 -13.38 33.45
N TRP A 264 11.31 -12.65 33.00
CA TRP A 264 10.95 -11.35 33.59
C TRP A 264 9.44 -11.22 33.69
N GLY A 265 8.96 -11.21 34.93
CA GLY A 265 7.62 -10.76 35.28
C GLY A 265 7.69 -9.31 35.80
N GLY A 266 6.55 -8.62 35.71
CA GLY A 266 6.26 -7.45 36.54
C GLY A 266 6.11 -6.13 35.80
N GLY A 267 4.87 -5.65 35.69
CA GLY A 267 4.53 -4.23 35.85
C GLY A 267 4.48 -3.36 34.59
N VAL A 268 3.36 -3.38 33.88
CA VAL A 268 2.94 -2.22 33.06
C VAL A 268 2.15 -1.25 33.95
N GLY A 269 2.82 -0.16 34.37
CA GLY A 269 2.16 1.02 34.91
C GLY A 269 1.78 1.94 33.75
N GLY A 270 0.48 2.16 33.54
CA GLY A 270 -0.02 3.12 32.55
C GLY A 270 0.08 4.57 33.06
N PRO A 271 0.19 5.57 32.17
CA PRO A 271 0.18 6.98 32.57
C PRO A 271 -1.24 7.56 32.55
N GLY A 272 -1.65 8.21 33.63
CA GLY A 272 -2.86 9.04 33.71
C GLY A 272 -3.37 9.10 35.15
N GLY A 273 -3.63 10.25 35.78
CA GLY A 273 -3.58 11.63 35.32
C GLY A 273 -3.56 12.57 36.54
N ARG A 274 -3.25 13.84 36.28
CA ARG A 274 -3.42 14.93 37.24
C ARG A 274 -4.91 15.24 37.35
N GLY A 275 -5.41 15.34 38.58
CA GLY A 275 -6.73 15.86 38.95
C GLY A 275 -6.61 16.49 40.33
N GLY A 276 -7.08 17.73 40.46
CA GLY A 276 -6.91 18.61 41.62
C GLY A 276 -7.69 18.17 42.84
N GLY A 277 -7.34 18.78 43.98
CA GLY A 277 -7.82 18.39 45.29
C GLY A 277 -9.20 18.90 45.72
N ALA A 278 -9.59 18.47 46.91
CA ALA A 278 -10.46 19.13 47.87
C ALA A 278 -10.49 18.33 49.19
N GLY A 279 -10.40 19.02 50.33
CA GLY A 279 -10.96 18.58 51.61
C GLY A 279 -10.00 17.93 52.62
N GLY A 280 -9.76 18.63 53.73
CA GLY A 280 -9.08 18.12 54.93
C GLY A 280 -8.19 19.16 55.59
#